data_AF-A0AAU3J6Q6-F1
#
_entry.id   AF-A0AAU3J6Q6-F1
#
_cell.length_a   1.000
_cell.length_b   1.000
_cell.length_c   1.000
_cell.angle_alpha   90.00
_cell.angle_beta   90.00
_cell.angle_gamma   90.00
#
_symmetry.space_group_name_H-M   'P 1'
#
loop_
_entity.id
_entity.type
_entity.pdbx_description
1 polymer ?
#
loop_
_entity_poly.entity_id
_entity_poly.type
_entity_poly.pdbx_seq_one_letter_code
_entity_poly.pdbx_strand_id
1 'polypeptide(L)'
;MQSPEDQLRAGHIPADLYRRLPPGTDVHKVVIVQEAPRSYKGPIVLTLVVTAGAVTVLLVLAFVVQVVAAAAVAVISASGGLSYTINRSKRK
;
A
#
# COMPACT_ATOMS: atom_id res chain seq x y z
N MET A 1 -16.36 -22.29 11.28
CA MET A 1 -15.19 -23.01 10.72
C MET A 1 -15.22 -22.80 9.21
N GLN A 2 -14.48 -21.81 8.69
CA GLN A 2 -14.58 -21.40 7.27
C GLN A 2 -13.35 -21.80 6.44
N SER A 3 -12.18 -21.98 7.07
CA SER A 3 -10.96 -22.38 6.38
C SER A 3 -10.53 -23.83 6.72
N PRO A 4 -9.90 -24.55 5.78
CA PRO A 4 -9.33 -25.88 6.03
C PRO A 4 -8.20 -25.85 7.07
N GLU A 5 -7.43 -24.75 7.13
CA GLU A 5 -6.38 -24.58 8.14
C GLU A 5 -6.92 -24.51 9.58
N ASP A 6 -8.10 -23.96 9.80
CA ASP A 6 -8.74 -23.94 11.12
C ASP A 6 -9.18 -25.34 11.56
N GLN A 7 -9.59 -26.19 10.61
CA GLN A 7 -9.97 -27.58 10.89
C GLN A 7 -8.73 -28.42 11.24
N LEU A 8 -7.62 -28.23 10.51
CA LEU A 8 -6.33 -28.87 10.81
C LEU A 8 -5.77 -28.43 12.17
N ARG A 9 -5.88 -27.15 12.52
CA ARG A 9 -5.48 -26.64 13.85
C ARG A 9 -6.34 -27.17 14.98
N ALA A 10 -7.62 -27.48 14.71
CA ALA A 10 -8.53 -28.12 15.65
C ALA A 10 -8.34 -29.65 15.76
N GLY A 11 -7.34 -30.24 15.08
CA GLY A 11 -7.11 -31.69 15.08
C GLY A 11 -8.12 -32.48 14.24
N HIS A 12 -8.91 -31.80 13.41
CA HIS A 12 -9.84 -32.42 12.47
C HIS A 12 -9.21 -32.56 11.09
N ILE A 13 -9.48 -33.70 10.44
CA ILE A 13 -9.07 -33.92 9.05
C ILE A 13 -10.07 -33.19 8.13
N PRO A 14 -9.61 -32.30 7.24
CA PRO A 14 -10.48 -31.59 6.31
C PRO A 14 -11.24 -32.54 5.38
N ALA A 15 -12.51 -32.23 5.07
CA ALA A 15 -13.40 -33.08 4.29
C ALA A 15 -12.91 -33.36 2.85
N ASP A 16 -12.13 -32.43 2.30
CA ASP A 16 -11.43 -32.53 1.02
C ASP A 16 -10.25 -33.51 1.06
N LEU A 17 -9.58 -33.66 2.21
CA LEU A 17 -8.50 -34.60 2.43
C LEU A 17 -9.04 -36.03 2.63
N TYR A 18 -10.19 -36.16 3.29
CA TYR A 18 -10.96 -37.41 3.40
C TYR A 18 -11.21 -38.09 2.04
N ARG A 19 -11.47 -37.33 0.99
CA ARG A 19 -11.73 -37.87 -0.37
C ARG A 19 -10.48 -38.36 -1.09
N ARG A 20 -9.28 -37.98 -0.63
CA ARG A 20 -8.00 -38.36 -1.22
C ARG A 20 -7.31 -39.51 -0.48
N LEU A 21 -7.87 -39.94 0.65
CA LEU A 21 -7.37 -41.05 1.43
C LEU A 21 -7.70 -42.39 0.74
N PRO A 22 -6.74 -43.32 0.63
CA PRO A 22 -7.02 -44.65 0.12
C PRO A 22 -8.10 -45.37 0.94
N PRO A 23 -8.98 -46.15 0.29
CA PRO A 23 -10.01 -46.92 1.01
C PRO A 23 -9.36 -47.91 1.98
N GLY A 24 -9.88 -47.97 3.21
CA GLY A 24 -9.32 -48.80 4.29
C GLY A 24 -8.25 -48.13 5.15
N THR A 25 -7.94 -46.85 4.91
CA THR A 25 -6.99 -46.10 5.76
C THR A 25 -7.63 -45.73 7.09
N ASP A 26 -7.00 -46.12 8.20
CA ASP A 26 -7.39 -45.73 9.55
C ASP A 26 -7.06 -44.25 9.81
N VAL A 27 -8.11 -43.42 9.85
CA VAL A 27 -8.03 -41.96 10.03
C VAL A 27 -7.41 -41.54 11.35
N HIS A 28 -7.44 -42.41 12.38
CA HIS A 28 -6.80 -42.12 13.67
C HIS A 28 -5.27 -42.28 13.63
N LYS A 29 -4.72 -42.85 12.55
CA LYS A 29 -3.28 -43.09 12.37
C LYS A 29 -2.66 -42.29 11.23
N VAL A 30 -3.40 -41.35 10.64
CA VAL A 30 -2.91 -40.52 9.54
C VAL A 30 -2.13 -39.34 10.08
N VAL A 31 -0.85 -39.25 9.71
CA VAL A 31 -0.01 -38.08 9.99
C VAL A 31 -0.03 -37.16 8.77
N ILE A 32 -0.67 -35.99 8.91
CA ILE A 32 -0.70 -34.96 7.86
C ILE A 32 0.50 -34.04 8.08
N VAL A 33 1.54 -34.19 7.26
CA VAL A 33 2.69 -33.28 7.26
C VAL A 33 2.32 -32.05 6.44
N GLN A 34 2.19 -30.90 7.10
CA GLN A 34 2.06 -29.62 6.39
C GLN A 34 3.44 -29.18 5.90
N GLU A 35 3.62 -29.10 4.58
CA GLU A 35 4.81 -28.47 4.00
C GLU A 35 4.79 -26.99 4.37
N ALA A 36 5.93 -26.46 4.87
CA ALA A 36 6.05 -25.03 5.12
C ALA A 36 5.76 -24.26 3.82
N PRO A 37 5.14 -23.07 3.89
CA PRO A 37 4.87 -22.29 2.70
C PRO A 37 6.14 -22.09 1.88
N ARG A 38 6.14 -22.55 0.62
CA ARG A 38 7.31 -22.49 -0.26
C ARG A 38 7.83 -21.07 -0.50
N SER A 39 7.04 -20.04 -0.21
CA SER A 39 7.42 -18.65 -0.42
C SER A 39 6.63 -17.67 0.44
N TYR A 40 7.35 -16.87 1.23
CA TYR A 40 6.83 -15.70 1.96
C TYR A 40 6.94 -14.39 1.16
N LYS A 41 7.19 -14.46 -0.14
CA LYS A 41 7.45 -13.26 -0.97
C LYS A 41 6.24 -12.34 -1.10
N GLY A 42 5.00 -12.87 -1.04
CA GLY A 42 3.78 -12.08 -1.23
C GLY A 42 3.65 -10.89 -0.27
N PRO A 43 3.66 -11.13 1.06
CA PRO A 43 3.60 -10.03 2.04
C PRO A 43 4.77 -9.05 1.93
N ILE A 44 5.98 -9.52 1.63
CA ILE A 44 7.18 -8.68 1.51
C ILE A 44 7.10 -7.76 0.29
N VAL A 45 6.64 -8.28 -0.85
CA VAL A 45 6.47 -7.46 -2.06
C VAL A 45 5.36 -6.44 -1.84
N LEU A 46 4.27 -6.81 -1.17
CA LEU A 46 3.18 -5.90 -0.85
C LEU A 46 3.67 -4.70 -0.02
N THR A 47 4.43 -4.96 1.05
CA THR A 47 4.96 -3.88 1.90
C THR A 47 5.94 -2.98 1.15
N LEU A 48 6.81 -3.57 0.31
CA LEU A 48 7.73 -2.80 -0.54
C LEU A 48 7.00 -1.89 -1.54
N VAL A 49 5.98 -2.41 -2.21
CA VAL A 49 5.19 -1.64 -3.19
C VAL A 49 4.46 -0.49 -2.50
N VAL A 50 3.83 -0.74 -1.36
CA VAL A 50 3.08 0.29 -0.62
C VAL A 50 4.02 1.39 -0.12
N THR A 51 5.15 1.01 0.48
CA THR A 51 6.11 1.98 1.02
C THR A 51 6.78 2.81 -0.08
N ALA A 52 7.28 2.16 -1.13
CA ALA A 52 7.87 2.85 -2.28
C ALA A 52 6.86 3.77 -2.99
N GLY A 53 5.62 3.29 -3.19
CA GLY A 53 4.54 4.09 -3.77
C GLY A 53 4.20 5.31 -2.93
N ALA A 54 4.04 5.15 -1.62
CA ALA A 54 3.76 6.26 -0.70
C ALA A 54 4.86 7.32 -0.70
N VAL A 55 6.13 6.90 -0.64
CA VAL A 55 7.28 7.83 -0.72
C VAL A 55 7.28 8.58 -2.04
N THR A 56 7.04 7.89 -3.15
CA THR A 56 6.99 8.51 -4.48
C THR A 56 5.89 9.57 -4.56
N VAL A 57 4.69 9.26 -4.07
CA VAL A 57 3.57 10.22 -4.05
C VAL A 57 3.91 11.46 -3.22
N LEU A 58 4.53 11.28 -2.04
CA LEU A 58 4.94 12.39 -1.19
C LEU A 58 6.00 13.27 -1.88
N LEU A 59 6.97 12.66 -2.56
CA LEU A 59 7.99 13.39 -3.31
C LEU A 59 7.40 14.18 -4.47
N VAL A 60 6.46 13.60 -5.23
CA VAL A 60 5.76 14.30 -6.31
C VAL A 60 4.98 15.49 -5.76
N LEU A 61 4.28 15.31 -4.63
CA LEU A 61 3.50 16.38 -4.01
C LEU A 61 4.41 17.51 -3.52
N ALA A 62 5.52 17.19 -2.86
CA ALA A 62 6.51 18.18 -2.44
C ALA A 62 7.11 18.93 -3.63
N PHE A 63 7.44 18.23 -4.71
CA PHE A 63 7.97 18.83 -5.94
C PHE A 63 6.97 19.81 -6.58
N VAL A 64 5.69 19.42 -6.70
CA VAL A 64 4.65 20.30 -7.25
C VAL A 64 4.49 21.57 -6.40
N VAL A 65 4.47 21.45 -5.07
CA VAL A 65 4.37 22.60 -4.17
C VAL A 65 5.58 23.53 -4.35
N GLN A 66 6.79 22.99 -4.44
CA GLN A 66 8.01 23.78 -4.67
C GLN A 66 7.96 24.52 -6.01
N VAL A 67 7.52 23.86 -7.09
CA VAL A 67 7.40 24.49 -8.41
C VAL A 67 6.40 25.64 -8.38
N VAL A 68 5.25 25.46 -7.75
CA VAL A 68 4.23 26.51 -7.60
C VAL A 68 4.76 27.68 -6.78
N ALA A 69 5.43 27.41 -5.65
CA ALA A 69 6.02 28.45 -4.81
C ALA A 69 7.10 29.24 -5.56
N ALA A 70 8.00 28.54 -6.26
CA ALA A 70 9.05 29.17 -7.06
C ALA A 70 8.47 30.01 -8.19
N ALA A 71 7.44 29.52 -8.88
CA ALA A 71 6.75 30.28 -9.92
C ALA A 71 6.10 31.56 -9.36
N ALA A 72 5.43 31.48 -8.21
CA ALA A 72 4.81 32.64 -7.56
C ALA A 72 5.87 33.70 -7.20
N VAL A 73 6.99 33.28 -6.60
CA VAL A 73 8.11 34.19 -6.27
C VAL A 73 8.68 34.82 -7.54
N ALA A 74 8.89 34.03 -8.60
CA ALA A 74 9.41 34.53 -9.87
C ALA A 74 8.50 35.61 -10.48
N VAL A 75 7.18 35.41 -10.45
CA VAL A 75 6.21 36.39 -10.95
C VAL A 75 6.21 37.68 -10.11
N ILE A 76 6.23 37.57 -8.79
CA ILE A 76 6.27 38.73 -7.88
C ILE A 76 7.56 39.53 -8.07
N SER A 77 8.70 38.85 -8.19
CA SER A 77 10.00 39.48 -8.44
C SER A 77 10.07 40.11 -9.83
N ALA A 78 9.57 39.44 -10.86
CA ALA A 78 9.56 39.97 -12.23
C ALA A 78 8.62 41.17 -12.41
N SER A 79 7.52 41.22 -11.65
CA SER A 79 6.60 42.36 -11.64
C SER A 79 7.03 43.52 -10.72
N GLY A 80 8.20 43.42 -10.07
CA GLY A 80 8.80 44.49 -9.26
C GLY A 80 8.01 44.84 -7.99
N GLY A 81 7.08 43.97 -7.56
CA GLY A 81 6.01 44.36 -6.66
C GLY A 81 5.00 45.21 -7.43
N LEU A 82 3.77 44.73 -7.56
CA LEU A 82 2.64 45.47 -8.14
C LEU A 82 2.27 46.66 -7.23
N SER A 83 3.14 47.67 -7.15
CA SER A 83 2.81 48.99 -6.62
C SER A 83 1.86 49.63 -7.63
N TYR A 84 0.56 49.43 -7.42
CA TYR A 84 -0.43 50.38 -7.88
C TYR A 84 -0.07 51.72 -7.24
N THR A 85 0.70 52.55 -7.95
CA THR A 85 0.87 53.96 -7.62
C THR A 85 -0.52 54.59 -7.71
N ILE A 86 -1.25 54.63 -6.59
CA ILE A 86 -2.50 55.38 -6.48
C ILE A 86 -2.10 56.84 -6.62
N ASN A 87 -2.07 57.34 -7.85
CA ASN A 87 -1.93 58.76 -8.12
C ASN A 87 -3.23 59.43 -7.67
N ARG A 88 -3.26 59.86 -6.41
CA ARG A 88 -4.34 60.66 -5.86
C ARG A 88 -4.27 62.04 -6.51
N SER A 89 -4.89 62.18 -7.69
CA SER A 89 -5.15 63.46 -8.32
C SER A 89 -6.03 64.30 -7.37
N LYS A 90 -5.38 65.16 -6.58
CA LYS A 90 -6.01 66.18 -5.76
C LYS A 90 -6.69 67.19 -6.69
N ARG A 91 -7.99 67.00 -6.98
CA ARG A 91 -8.80 68.04 -7.63
C ARG A 91 -9.05 69.15 -6.61
N LYS A 92 -8.60 70.36 -6.97
CA LYS A 92 -9.01 71.64 -6.38
C LYS A 92 -10.49 71.88 -6.62
#